data_AF-A0A1L3ZB84-F1
#
_entry.id   AF-A0A1L3ZB84-F1
#
_cell.length_a   1.000
_cell.length_b   1.000
_cell.length_c   1.000
_cell.angle_alpha   90.00
_cell.angle_beta   90.00
_cell.angle_gamma   90.00
#
_symmetry.space_group_name_H-M   'P 1'
#
loop_
_entity.id
_entity.type
_entity.pdbx_description
1 polymer ?
#
loop_
_entity_poly.entity_id
_entity_poly.type
_entity_poly.pdbx_seq_one_letter_code
_entity_poly.pdbx_strand_id
1 'polypeptide(L)'
;MICAGLTACGSLDERLSRASTEKAVAEAKTNLPDLPPYCDQKMTRIRPQQGEKWRGVQLRWETAADTSDARTAFCASFYRKTQSRFGGAVD
;
A
#
# COMPACT_ATOMS: atom_id res chain seq x y z
N MET A 1 45.61 14.74 34.80
CA MET A 1 44.55 13.77 35.13
C MET A 1 43.29 14.23 34.41
N ILE A 2 43.09 13.79 33.17
CA ILE A 2 41.96 14.21 32.33
C ILE A 2 40.83 13.20 32.54
N CYS A 3 39.90 13.55 33.43
CA CYS A 3 38.64 12.83 33.58
C CYS A 3 37.59 13.46 32.64
N ALA A 4 37.65 13.15 31.36
CA ALA A 4 36.61 13.52 30.38
C ALA A 4 35.95 12.28 29.77
N GLY A 5 35.84 11.20 30.56
CA GLY A 5 35.57 9.86 30.02
C GLY A 5 34.15 9.31 30.15
N LEU A 6 33.24 9.93 30.92
CA LEU A 6 31.90 9.32 31.15
C LEU A 6 30.74 10.06 30.48
N THR A 7 30.74 11.39 30.42
CA THR A 7 29.67 12.16 29.75
C THR A 7 29.75 12.09 28.23
N ALA A 8 30.96 11.87 27.69
CA ALA A 8 31.18 11.71 26.25
C ALA A 8 30.52 10.44 25.70
N CYS A 9 30.59 9.30 26.40
CA CYS A 9 29.97 8.05 25.94
C CYS A 9 28.44 8.13 25.89
N GLY A 10 27.78 8.66 26.93
CA GLY A 10 26.31 8.77 26.93
C GLY A 10 25.77 9.64 25.78
N SER A 11 26.45 10.76 25.49
CA SER A 11 26.10 11.63 24.36
C SER A 11 26.45 11.03 22.99
N LEU A 12 27.44 10.15 22.92
CA LEU A 12 27.85 9.46 21.70
C LEU A 12 26.87 8.33 21.36
N ASP A 13 26.47 7.54 22.36
CA ASP A 13 25.49 6.46 22.19
C ASP A 13 24.14 6.99 21.75
N GLU A 14 23.68 8.13 22.30
CA GLU A 14 22.44 8.77 21.87
C GLU A 14 22.51 9.24 20.41
N ARG A 15 23.63 9.86 20.01
CA ARG A 15 23.85 10.30 18.62
C ARG A 15 23.99 9.14 17.65
N LEU A 16 24.64 8.06 18.05
CA LEU A 16 24.78 6.85 17.25
C LEU A 16 23.43 6.14 17.11
N SER A 17 22.65 6.00 18.19
CA SER A 17 21.30 5.45 18.14
C SER A 17 20.41 6.26 17.21
N ARG A 18 20.38 7.59 17.36
CA ARG A 18 19.58 8.45 16.48
C ARG A 18 20.03 8.39 15.02
N ALA A 19 21.34 8.47 14.76
CA ALA A 19 21.88 8.35 13.41
C ALA A 19 21.60 6.98 12.80
N SER A 20 21.60 5.91 13.61
CA SER A 20 21.27 4.56 13.16
C SER A 20 19.79 4.42 12.82
N THR A 21 18.89 5.04 13.59
CA THR A 21 17.46 5.09 13.30
C THR A 21 17.15 5.94 12.07
N GLU A 22 17.74 7.13 11.96
CA GLU A 22 17.61 8.00 10.79
C GLU A 22 18.11 7.30 9.52
N LYS A 23 19.26 6.61 9.62
CA LYS A 23 19.80 5.79 8.54
C LYS A 23 18.90 4.60 8.23
N ALA A 24 18.40 3.88 9.23
CA ALA A 24 17.49 2.76 9.04
C ALA A 24 16.18 3.20 8.37
N VAL A 25 15.62 4.36 8.74
CA VAL A 25 14.44 4.95 8.10
C VAL A 25 14.74 5.40 6.67
N ALA A 26 15.92 6.01 6.43
CA ALA A 26 16.32 6.46 5.09
C ALA A 26 16.67 5.29 4.15
N GLU A 27 17.22 4.20 4.67
CA GLU A 27 17.56 2.97 3.94
C GLU A 27 16.36 2.02 3.81
N ALA A 28 15.36 2.14 4.68
CA ALA A 28 14.02 1.55 4.52
C ALA A 28 13.23 2.28 3.42
N LYS A 29 13.89 2.58 2.28
CA LYS A 29 13.20 2.79 1.01
C LYS A 29 12.22 1.64 0.85
N THR A 30 10.96 2.00 0.88
CA THR A 30 9.86 1.05 0.99
C THR A 30 9.82 0.26 -0.32
N ASN A 31 10.44 -0.92 -0.34
CA ASN A 31 10.25 -1.92 -1.40
C ASN A 31 8.82 -2.45 -1.30
N LEU A 32 7.83 -1.58 -1.58
CA LEU A 32 6.46 -2.02 -1.73
C LEU A 32 6.41 -2.91 -2.97
N PRO A 33 5.68 -4.02 -2.91
CA PRO A 33 5.35 -4.75 -4.11
C PRO A 33 4.57 -3.84 -5.06
N ASP A 34 4.84 -3.96 -6.36
CA ASP A 34 4.07 -3.28 -7.38
C ASP A 34 2.57 -3.61 -7.24
N LEU A 35 1.72 -2.63 -7.56
CA LEU A 35 0.28 -2.85 -7.59
C LEU A 35 -0.04 -3.88 -8.68
N PRO A 36 -0.81 -4.94 -8.38
CA PRO A 36 -1.23 -5.87 -9.42
C PRO A 36 -1.95 -5.13 -10.55
N PRO A 37 -1.62 -5.36 -11.84
CA PRO A 37 -2.24 -4.64 -12.97
C PRO A 37 -3.78 -4.75 -12.99
N TYR A 38 -4.31 -5.84 -12.42
CA TYR A 38 -5.74 -6.02 -12.21
C TYR A 38 -6.36 -4.85 -11.45
N CYS A 39 -5.69 -4.33 -10.41
CA CYS A 39 -6.24 -3.28 -9.56
C CYS A 39 -6.34 -1.90 -10.21
N ASP A 40 -5.65 -1.66 -11.32
CA ASP A 40 -5.71 -0.40 -12.06
C ASP A 40 -6.73 -0.44 -13.22
N GLN A 41 -7.40 -1.58 -13.41
CA GLN A 41 -8.42 -1.71 -14.46
C GLN A 41 -9.66 -0.89 -14.14
N LYS A 42 -10.18 -0.19 -15.16
CA LYS A 42 -11.44 0.55 -15.08
C LYS A 42 -12.63 -0.39 -15.30
N MET A 43 -13.79 0.01 -14.78
CA MET A 43 -15.05 -0.69 -15.05
C MET A 43 -15.36 -0.70 -16.56
N THR A 44 -15.77 -1.86 -17.07
CA THR A 44 -16.22 -2.02 -18.45
C THR A 44 -17.46 -1.16 -18.71
N ARG A 45 -17.44 -0.36 -19.77
CA ARG A 45 -18.59 0.43 -20.20
C ARG A 45 -19.49 -0.40 -21.11
N ILE A 46 -20.74 -0.61 -20.70
CA ILE A 46 -21.73 -1.32 -21.51
C ILE A 46 -22.38 -0.33 -22.47
N ARG A 47 -22.34 -0.65 -23.77
CA ARG A 47 -23.07 0.05 -24.82
C ARG A 47 -24.20 -0.86 -25.33
N PRO A 48 -25.46 -0.39 -25.34
CA PRO A 48 -26.57 -1.16 -25.90
C PRO A 48 -26.34 -1.51 -27.37
N GLN A 49 -26.73 -2.70 -27.77
CA GLN A 49 -26.76 -3.10 -29.17
C GLN A 49 -28.14 -2.84 -29.79
N GLN A 50 -28.19 -2.66 -31.11
CA GLN A 50 -29.45 -2.49 -31.82
C GLN A 50 -30.32 -3.74 -31.66
N GLY A 51 -31.59 -3.55 -31.26
CA GLY A 51 -32.51 -4.66 -31.01
C GLY A 51 -32.32 -5.38 -29.66
N GLU A 52 -31.34 -4.97 -28.85
CA GLU A 52 -31.15 -5.54 -27.51
C GLU A 52 -32.28 -5.09 -26.58
N LYS A 53 -32.90 -6.04 -25.88
CA LYS A 53 -33.90 -5.72 -24.86
C LYS A 53 -33.22 -5.00 -23.69
N TRP A 54 -33.84 -3.94 -23.17
CA TRP A 54 -33.28 -3.15 -22.08
C TRP A 54 -32.92 -3.97 -20.83
N ARG A 55 -33.72 -5.00 -20.50
CA ARG A 55 -33.39 -5.93 -19.41
C ARG A 55 -32.03 -6.62 -19.61
N GLY A 56 -31.66 -6.96 -20.85
CA GLY A 56 -30.37 -7.57 -21.16
C GLY A 56 -29.21 -6.58 -20.98
N VAL A 57 -29.40 -5.33 -21.39
CA VAL A 57 -28.45 -4.24 -21.15
C VAL A 57 -28.22 -4.04 -19.65
N GLN A 58 -29.31 -3.95 -18.88
CA GLN A 58 -29.27 -3.79 -17.43
C GLN A 58 -28.51 -4.93 -16.75
N LEU A 59 -28.82 -6.19 -17.09
CA LEU A 59 -28.15 -7.36 -16.53
C LEU A 59 -26.62 -7.34 -16.78
N ARG A 60 -26.20 -6.94 -17.99
CA ARG A 60 -24.78 -6.80 -18.33
C ARG A 60 -24.11 -5.68 -17.53
N TRP A 61 -24.84 -4.62 -17.26
CA TRP A 61 -24.36 -3.49 -16.44
C TRP A 61 -24.15 -3.91 -14.99
N GLU A 62 -25.13 -4.61 -14.40
CA GLU A 62 -25.04 -5.20 -13.06
C GLU A 62 -23.85 -6.17 -12.96
N THR A 63 -23.72 -7.08 -13.92
CA THR A 63 -22.58 -8.02 -13.97
C THR A 63 -21.22 -7.29 -14.02
N ALA A 64 -21.12 -6.23 -14.81
CA ALA A 64 -19.90 -5.44 -14.91
C ALA A 64 -19.60 -4.67 -13.61
N ALA A 65 -20.64 -4.19 -12.92
CA ALA A 65 -20.51 -3.51 -11.64
C ALA A 65 -20.03 -4.49 -10.57
N ASP A 66 -20.70 -5.64 -10.43
CA ASP A 66 -20.35 -6.69 -9.46
C ASP A 66 -18.91 -7.17 -9.63
N THR A 67 -18.47 -7.34 -10.88
CA THR A 67 -17.08 -7.71 -11.18
C THR A 67 -16.09 -6.62 -10.75
N SER A 68 -16.45 -5.34 -10.96
CA SER A 68 -15.63 -4.20 -10.54
C SER A 68 -15.56 -4.08 -9.02
N ASP A 69 -16.66 -4.36 -8.32
CA ASP A 69 -16.73 -4.35 -6.86
C ASP A 69 -15.92 -5.49 -6.25
N ALA A 70 -16.03 -6.69 -6.81
CA ALA A 70 -15.22 -7.84 -6.41
C ALA A 70 -13.72 -7.56 -6.58
N ARG A 71 -13.33 -6.93 -7.69
CA ARG A 71 -11.96 -6.46 -7.92
C ARG A 71 -11.51 -5.45 -6.87
N THR A 72 -12.33 -4.44 -6.61
CA THR A 72 -12.03 -3.40 -5.62
C THR A 72 -11.84 -4.00 -4.23
N ALA A 73 -12.71 -4.94 -3.83
CA ALA A 73 -12.59 -5.65 -2.56
C ALA A 73 -11.28 -6.46 -2.45
N PHE A 74 -10.90 -7.16 -3.53
CA PHE A 74 -9.62 -7.86 -3.60
C PHE A 74 -8.44 -6.90 -3.44
N CYS A 75 -8.44 -5.79 -4.18
CA CYS A 75 -7.36 -4.80 -4.15
C CYS A 75 -7.23 -4.12 -2.78
N ALA A 76 -8.36 -3.82 -2.14
CA ALA A 76 -8.38 -3.31 -0.76
C ALA A 76 -7.82 -4.33 0.24
N SER A 77 -8.06 -5.63 0.03
CA SER A 77 -7.47 -6.69 0.86
C SER A 77 -5.96 -6.80 0.65
N PHE A 78 -5.50 -6.78 -0.61
CA PHE A 78 -4.08 -6.78 -0.95
C PHE A 78 -3.35 -5.59 -0.32
N TYR A 79 -3.91 -4.39 -0.44
CA TYR A 79 -3.35 -3.18 0.17
C TYR A 79 -3.24 -3.30 1.69
N ARG A 80 -4.32 -3.70 2.39
CA ARG A 80 -4.30 -3.87 3.85
C ARG A 80 -3.26 -4.89 4.30
N LYS A 81 -3.11 -6.01 3.58
CA LYS A 81 -2.07 -7.02 3.85
C LYS A 81 -0.65 -6.50 3.61
N THR A 82 -0.48 -5.67 2.59
CA THR A 82 0.82 -5.03 2.29
C THR A 82 1.15 -4.01 3.36
N GLN A 83 0.18 -3.17 3.75
CA GLN A 83 0.32 -2.23 4.85
C GLN A 83 0.62 -2.93 6.18
N SER A 84 0.00 -4.05 6.51
CA SER A 84 0.32 -4.77 7.75
C SER A 84 1.71 -5.41 7.76
N ARG A 85 2.28 -5.70 6.58
CA ARG A 85 3.61 -6.33 6.43
C ARG A 85 4.75 -5.33 6.36
N PHE A 86 4.51 -4.20 5.68
CA PHE A 86 5.53 -3.21 5.35
C PHE A 86 5.30 -1.86 6.01
N GLY A 87 4.09 -1.60 6.52
CA GLY A 87 3.84 -0.55 7.50
C GLY A 87 4.43 -1.00 8.82
N GLY A 88 5.76 -0.93 8.91
CA GLY A 88 6.48 -1.20 10.14
C GLY A 88 5.95 -0.32 11.26
N ALA A 89 5.71 -0.98 12.39
CA ALA A 89 5.53 -0.43 13.71
C ALA A 89 6.41 0.81 13.92
N VAL A 90 5.75 1.92 14.23
CA VAL A 90 6.32 2.98 15.05
C VAL A 90 5.81 2.67 16.44
N ASP A 91 6.48 1.76 17.15
CA ASP A 91 6.48 1.59 18.62
C ASP A 91 7.67 0.70 19.01
#